data_AF-A0A2H5W394-F1
#
_entry.id   AF-A0A2H5W394-F1
#
_cell.length_a   1.000
_cell.length_b   1.000
_cell.length_c   1.000
_cell.angle_alpha   90.00
_cell.angle_beta   90.00
_cell.angle_gamma   90.00
#
_symmetry.space_group_name_H-M   'P 1'
#
loop_
_entity.id
_entity.type
_entity.pdbx_description
1 polymer ?
#
loop_
_entity_poly.entity_id
_entity_poly.type
_entity_poly.pdbx_seq_one_letter_code
_entity_poly.pdbx_strand_id
1 'polypeptide(L)'
;MGLACHLGLLLDLPTVGCAKSVLVGTYEEPAPEAGSFSPLRDRGEIVGVALRTKDRTSPIFVSPGHKIDLESAIALVLRCVAGHRQPEPTRQAHLLVNRLRRGEHREPTTGRLF
;
A
#
# COMPACT_ATOMS: atom_id res chain seq x y z
N MET A 1 6.62 6.28 -14.48
CA MET A 1 6.34 7.00 -13.22
C MET A 1 4.97 6.63 -12.68
N GLY A 2 4.85 6.36 -11.38
CA GLY A 2 3.58 5.99 -10.73
C GLY A 2 2.96 7.14 -9.93
N LEU A 3 1.71 6.97 -9.50
CA LEU A 3 0.95 7.98 -8.73
C LEU A 3 1.60 8.34 -7.40
N ALA A 4 2.17 7.37 -6.68
CA ALA A 4 2.84 7.61 -5.40
C ALA A 4 4.05 8.56 -5.57
N CYS A 5 4.90 8.32 -6.58
CA CYS A 5 6.02 9.20 -6.91
C CYS A 5 5.54 10.60 -7.29
N HIS A 6 4.51 10.68 -8.14
CA HIS A 6 3.99 11.97 -8.63
C HIS A 6 3.44 12.82 -7.48
N LEU A 7 2.60 12.23 -6.62
CA LEU A 7 2.06 12.93 -5.46
C LEU A 7 3.15 13.31 -4.46
N GLY A 8 4.13 12.43 -4.23
CA GLY A 8 5.24 12.71 -3.32
C GLY A 8 6.10 13.90 -3.78
N LEU A 9 6.37 14.02 -5.07
CA LEU A 9 7.05 15.19 -5.64
C LEU A 9 6.24 16.47 -5.47
N LEU A 10 4.92 16.41 -5.70
CA LEU A 10 4.04 17.58 -5.56
C LEU A 10 3.88 18.05 -4.11
N LEU A 11 3.84 17.11 -3.16
CA LEU A 11 3.65 17.40 -1.74
C LEU A 11 4.95 17.56 -0.96
N ASP A 12 6.10 17.23 -1.56
CA ASP A 12 7.42 17.15 -0.92
C ASP A 12 7.48 16.20 0.30
N LEU A 13 6.60 15.19 0.34
CA LEU A 13 6.45 14.23 1.44
C LEU A 13 6.87 12.81 1.03
N PRO A 14 7.34 11.99 1.99
CA PRO A 14 7.57 10.58 1.74
C PRO A 14 6.29 9.86 1.31
N THR A 15 6.37 9.05 0.24
CA THR A 15 5.21 8.30 -0.28
C THR A 15 5.58 6.87 -0.64
N VAL A 16 4.61 5.96 -0.45
CA VAL A 16 4.72 4.53 -0.79
C VAL A 16 3.51 4.13 -1.63
N GLY A 17 3.75 3.37 -2.70
CA GLY A 17 2.70 2.77 -3.49
C GLY A 17 2.34 1.37 -2.97
N CYS A 18 1.05 1.10 -2.79
CA CYS A 18 0.51 -0.22 -2.43
C CYS A 18 -0.58 -0.62 -3.44
N ALA A 19 -0.32 -1.64 -4.26
CA ALA A 19 -1.26 -2.10 -5.30
C ALA A 19 -1.78 -3.52 -5.02
N LYS A 20 -2.98 -3.82 -5.54
CA LYS A 20 -3.63 -5.13 -5.41
C LYS A 20 -3.26 -6.11 -6.53
N SER A 21 -2.74 -5.60 -7.64
CA SER A 21 -2.33 -6.32 -8.84
C SER A 21 -1.02 -5.72 -9.36
N VAL A 22 -0.25 -6.52 -10.10
CA VAL A 22 0.92 -6.04 -10.82
C VAL A 22 0.48 -5.07 -11.91
N LEU A 23 1.14 -3.92 -11.99
CA LEU A 23 1.03 -3.02 -13.15
C LEU A 23 2.07 -3.37 -14.23
N VAL A 24 3.30 -3.63 -13.80
CA VAL A 24 4.44 -3.98 -14.64
C VAL A 24 5.41 -4.86 -13.87
N GLY A 25 6.21 -5.63 -14.61
CA GLY A 25 7.25 -6.48 -14.05
C GLY A 25 6.79 -7.89 -13.74
N THR A 26 7.73 -8.68 -13.25
CA THR A 26 7.57 -10.10 -12.91
C THR A 26 8.07 -10.34 -11.50
N TYR A 27 7.45 -11.31 -10.83
CA TYR A 27 7.80 -11.69 -9.46
C TYR A 27 7.54 -13.19 -9.29
N GLU A 28 8.25 -13.79 -8.34
CA GLU A 28 7.95 -15.14 -7.87
C GLU A 28 6.98 -15.05 -6.68
N GLU A 29 6.06 -16.00 -6.54
CA GLU A 29 5.12 -15.96 -5.42
C GLU A 29 5.89 -16.06 -4.09
N PRO A 30 5.71 -15.10 -3.15
CA PRO A 30 6.42 -15.14 -1.88
C PRO A 30 5.94 -16.31 -1.01
N ALA A 31 6.68 -16.64 0.05
CA ALA A 31 6.25 -17.65 1.00
C ALA A 31 4.87 -17.31 1.62
N PRO A 32 4.10 -18.31 2.10
CA PRO A 32 2.72 -18.10 2.54
C PRO A 32 2.60 -17.30 3.84
N GLU A 33 3.67 -17.14 4.62
CA GLU A 33 3.71 -16.44 5.91
C GLU A 33 3.71 -14.93 5.74
N ALA A 34 2.95 -14.21 6.57
CA ALA A 34 2.97 -12.76 6.62
C ALA A 34 4.38 -12.22 6.91
N GLY A 35 4.74 -11.13 6.22
CA GLY A 35 6.10 -10.57 6.20
C GLY A 35 6.97 -11.09 5.06
N SER A 36 6.64 -12.23 4.47
CA SER A 36 7.38 -12.78 3.32
C SER A 36 7.25 -11.87 2.10
N PHE A 37 8.34 -11.70 1.35
CA PHE A 37 8.31 -10.93 0.12
C PHE A 37 9.26 -11.48 -0.93
N SER A 38 8.99 -11.13 -2.18
CA SER A 38 9.86 -11.41 -3.33
C SER A 38 10.07 -10.13 -4.15
N PRO A 39 11.24 -9.95 -4.78
CA PRO A 39 11.50 -8.80 -5.64
C PRO A 39 10.52 -8.74 -6.82
N LEU A 40 9.95 -7.57 -7.07
CA LEU A 40 9.25 -7.26 -8.31
C LEU A 40 10.24 -6.63 -9.28
N ARG A 41 10.48 -7.29 -10.41
CA ARG A 41 11.48 -6.87 -11.40
C ARG A 41 10.84 -6.37 -12.68
N ASP A 42 11.25 -5.20 -13.15
CA ASP A 42 10.93 -4.69 -14.48
C ASP A 42 12.23 -4.37 -15.22
N ARG A 43 12.39 -4.89 -16.45
CA ARG A 43 13.58 -4.69 -17.29
C ARG A 43 14.92 -4.97 -16.58
N GLY A 44 14.94 -5.93 -15.67
CA GLY A 44 16.13 -6.34 -14.91
C GLY A 44 16.32 -5.57 -13.58
N GLU A 45 15.61 -4.47 -13.37
CA GLU A 45 15.71 -3.66 -12.16
C GLU A 45 14.64 -4.03 -11.14
N ILE A 46 14.96 -3.89 -9.85
CA ILE A 46 13.99 -4.07 -8.76
C ILE A 46 13.19 -2.78 -8.62
N VAL A 47 11.91 -2.83 -8.95
CA VAL A 47 10.99 -1.68 -8.89
C VAL A 47 10.07 -1.71 -7.67
N GLY A 48 10.11 -2.80 -6.90
CA GLY A 48 9.29 -3.01 -5.71
C GLY A 48 9.38 -4.43 -5.19
N VAL A 49 8.39 -4.85 -4.40
CA VAL A 49 8.23 -6.23 -3.94
C VAL A 49 6.78 -6.70 -4.03
N ALA A 50 6.59 -8.00 -4.22
CA ALA A 50 5.35 -8.67 -3.85
C ALA A 50 5.43 -9.05 -2.37
N LEU A 51 4.59 -8.43 -1.53
CA LEU A 51 4.60 -8.55 -0.08
C LEU A 51 3.38 -9.33 0.42
N ARG A 52 3.62 -10.40 1.17
CA ARG A 52 2.59 -11.13 1.92
C ARG A 52 2.26 -10.36 3.20
N THR A 53 1.15 -9.64 3.22
CA THR A 53 0.71 -8.92 4.43
C THR A 53 -0.17 -9.75 5.35
N LYS A 54 -0.73 -10.86 4.85
CA LYS A 54 -1.56 -11.78 5.60
C LYS A 54 -1.35 -13.21 5.10
N ASP A 55 -1.26 -14.14 6.05
CA ASP A 55 -0.99 -15.55 5.78
C ASP A 55 -1.90 -16.13 4.70
N ARG A 56 -1.31 -16.84 3.74
CA ARG A 56 -2.01 -17.59 2.68
C ARG A 56 -3.02 -16.75 1.88
N THR A 57 -2.86 -15.43 1.82
CA THR A 57 -3.65 -14.54 0.97
C THR A 57 -2.79 -13.93 -0.12
N SER A 58 -3.37 -13.57 -1.27
CA SER A 58 -2.60 -12.98 -2.38
C SER A 58 -1.74 -11.80 -1.92
N PRO A 59 -0.49 -11.66 -2.42
CA PRO A 59 0.41 -10.60 -1.99
C PRO A 59 -0.10 -9.25 -2.47
N ILE A 60 0.37 -8.17 -1.85
CA ILE A 60 0.22 -6.81 -2.38
C ILE A 60 1.55 -6.37 -2.99
N PHE A 61 1.53 -5.39 -3.88
CA PHE A 61 2.74 -4.88 -4.51
C PHE A 61 3.13 -3.56 -3.88
N VAL A 62 4.31 -3.53 -3.27
CA VAL A 62 4.87 -2.36 -2.58
C VAL A 62 5.99 -1.78 -3.41
N SER A 63 5.97 -0.47 -3.62
CA SER A 63 7.01 0.26 -4.35
C SER A 63 7.31 1.60 -3.67
N PRO A 64 8.58 2.04 -3.66
CA PRO A 64 8.93 3.37 -3.18
C PRO A 64 8.30 4.44 -4.08
N GLY A 65 7.78 5.51 -3.46
CA GLY A 65 7.24 6.66 -4.17
C GLY A 65 8.25 7.79 -4.23
N HIS A 66 8.36 8.57 -3.15
CA HIS A 66 9.24 9.72 -3.01
C HIS A 66 9.89 9.71 -1.62
N LYS A 67 11.13 10.19 -1.48
CA LYS A 67 11.89 10.32 -0.21
C LYS A 67 11.83 9.09 0.71
N ILE A 68 11.78 7.89 0.13
CA ILE A 68 11.78 6.63 0.87
C ILE A 68 12.44 5.55 0.03
N ASP A 69 13.29 4.73 0.66
CA ASP A 69 13.84 3.54 0.02
C ASP A 69 12.87 2.35 0.12
N LEU A 70 13.22 1.27 -0.59
CA LEU A 70 12.37 0.09 -0.66
C LEU A 70 12.24 -0.62 0.71
N GLU A 71 13.33 -0.72 1.48
CA GLU A 71 13.33 -1.40 2.78
C GLU A 71 12.43 -0.67 3.78
N SER A 72 12.56 0.65 3.87
CA SER A 72 11.73 1.52 4.71
C SER A 72 10.27 1.48 4.27
N ALA A 73 9.99 1.41 2.96
CA ALA A 73 8.64 1.27 2.45
C ALA A 73 7.99 -0.06 2.90
N ILE A 74 8.71 -1.18 2.81
CA ILE A 74 8.24 -2.49 3.27
C ILE A 74 7.95 -2.45 4.77
N ALA A 75 8.90 -1.95 5.57
CA ALA A 75 8.76 -1.85 7.02
C ALA A 75 7.57 -0.97 7.42
N LEU A 76 7.39 0.18 6.76
CA LEU A 76 6.25 1.07 6.99
C LEU A 76 4.93 0.37 6.69
N VAL A 77 4.84 -0.31 5.54
CA VAL A 77 3.63 -1.03 5.13
C VAL A 77 3.28 -2.12 6.14
N LEU A 78 4.24 -2.92 6.59
CA LEU A 78 4.01 -3.97 7.59
C LEU A 78 3.52 -3.41 8.93
N ARG A 79 4.05 -2.28 9.39
CA ARG A 79 3.54 -1.61 10.61
C ARG A 79 2.12 -1.08 10.47
N CYS A 80 1.67 -0.82 9.25
CA CYS A 80 0.30 -0.36 8.98
C CYS A 80 -0.70 -1.51 8.76
N VAL A 81 -0.29 -2.77 8.80
CA VAL A 81 -1.20 -3.90 8.63
C VAL A 81 -1.86 -4.27 9.97
N ALA A 82 -3.19 -4.33 9.98
CA ALA A 82 -3.99 -4.67 11.15
C ALA A 82 -4.98 -5.82 10.83
N GLY A 83 -4.47 -7.03 10.57
CA GLY A 83 -5.29 -8.24 10.34
C GLY A 83 -5.96 -8.37 8.95
N HIS A 84 -5.77 -7.37 8.09
CA HIS A 84 -6.29 -7.33 6.72
C HIS A 84 -5.17 -7.36 5.68
N ARG A 85 -5.49 -7.81 4.45
CA ARG A 85 -4.53 -7.81 3.33
C ARG A 85 -4.05 -6.41 2.96
N GLN A 86 -4.92 -5.40 3.07
CA GLN A 86 -4.57 -4.02 2.74
C GLN A 86 -4.09 -3.29 4.00
N PRO A 87 -3.06 -2.43 3.92
CA PRO A 87 -2.66 -1.56 5.01
C PRO A 87 -3.83 -0.68 5.46
N GLU A 88 -3.89 -0.39 6.76
CA GLU A 88 -5.02 0.33 7.35
C GLU A 88 -5.31 1.68 6.68
N PRO A 89 -4.32 2.51 6.30
CA PRO A 89 -4.59 3.79 5.62
C PRO A 89 -5.35 3.61 4.29
N THR A 90 -4.90 2.69 3.43
CA THR A 90 -5.55 2.44 2.13
C THR A 90 -6.87 1.69 2.28
N ARG A 91 -7.00 0.86 3.31
CA ARG A 91 -8.26 0.19 3.66
C ARG A 91 -9.32 1.20 4.11
N GLN A 92 -8.99 2.13 5.00
CA GLN A 92 -9.90 3.16 5.48
C GLN A 92 -10.33 4.10 4.35
N ALA A 93 -9.39 4.53 3.50
CA ALA A 93 -9.71 5.31 2.31
C ALA A 93 -10.70 4.57 1.38
N HIS A 94 -10.48 3.26 1.16
CA HIS A 94 -11.38 2.42 0.36
C HIS A 94 -12.78 2.27 0.97
N LEU A 95 -12.86 2.04 2.29
CA LEU A 95 -14.13 1.94 2.99
C LEU A 95 -14.91 3.26 2.96
N LEU A 96 -14.23 4.39 3.18
CA LEU A 96 -14.83 5.71 3.14
C LEU A 96 -15.41 6.01 1.75
N VAL A 97 -14.62 5.87 0.68
CA VAL A 97 -15.11 6.17 -0.68
C VAL A 97 -16.25 5.24 -1.07
N ASN A 98 -16.25 3.97 -0.65
CA ASN A 98 -17.35 3.05 -0.92
C ASN A 98 -18.64 3.43 -0.18
N ARG A 99 -18.55 3.90 1.07
CA ARG A 99 -19.72 4.42 1.82
C ARG A 99 -20.30 5.66 1.14
N LEU A 100 -19.45 6.61 0.75
CA LEU A 100 -19.87 7.81 0.03
C LEU A 100 -20.54 7.48 -1.31
N ARG A 101 -19.98 6.53 -2.07
CA ARG A 101 -20.57 6.05 -3.33
C ARG A 101 -21.96 5.40 -3.16
N ARG A 102 -22.27 4.89 -1.96
CA ARG A 102 -23.56 4.28 -1.61
C ARG A 102 -24.57 5.27 -1.03
N GLY A 103 -24.20 6.55 -0.90
CA GLY A 103 -25.06 7.59 -0.31
C GLY A 103 -25.13 7.58 1.22
N GLU A 104 -24.25 6.84 1.89
CA GLU A 104 -24.18 6.80 3.36
C GLU A 104 -23.41 8.03 3.89
N HIS A 105 -24.08 9.19 3.95
CA HIS A 105 -23.52 10.41 4.52
C HIS A 105 -23.74 10.43 6.04
N ARG A 106 -22.66 10.26 6.83
CA ARG A 106 -22.68 10.66 8.24
C ARG A 106 -22.18 12.10 8.32
N GLU A 107 -23.02 13.01 8.82
CA GLU A 107 -22.50 14.31 9.26
C GLU A 107 -21.37 14.06 10.27
N PRO A 108 -20.26 14.82 10.20
CA PRO A 108 -19.21 14.70 11.20
C PRO A 108 -19.84 14.97 12.56
N THR A 109 -19.79 13.99 13.46
CA THR A 109 -20.15 14.23 14.85
C THR A 109 -19.19 15.30 15.35
N THR A 110 -19.71 16.51 15.61
CA THR A 110 -18.98 17.58 16.29
C THR A 110 -18.76 17.11 17.73
N GLY A 111 -17.83 16.17 17.91
CA GLY A 111 -17.30 15.82 19.21
C GLY A 111 -16.39 16.96 19.63
N ARG A 112 -16.77 17.68 20.68
CA ARG A 112 -15.96 18.73 21.30
C ARG A 112 -14.54 18.20 21.51
N LEU A 113 -13.58 18.83 20.84
CA LEU A 113 -12.20 18.85 21.29
C LEU A 113 -12.18 19.75 22.52
N PHE A 114 -12.27 19.15 23.71
CA PHE A 114 -11.60 19.49 24.98
C PHE A 114 -12.00 18.42 26.01
#